data_AF-A0A258TCE9-F1
#
_entry.id   AF-A0A258TCE9-F1
#
_cell.length_a   1.000
_cell.length_b   1.000
_cell.length_c   1.000
_cell.angle_alpha   90.00
_cell.angle_beta   90.00
_cell.angle_gamma   90.00
#
_symmetry.space_group_name_H-M   'P 1'
#
loop_
_entity.id
_entity.type
_entity.pdbx_description
1 polymer ?
#
loop_
_entity_poly.entity_id
_entity_poly.type
_entity_poly.pdbx_seq_one_letter_code
_entity_poly.pdbx_strand_id
1 'polypeptide(L)' 'MTCGIDLMTLEVFLQRILCLFGQHRRNRRKARLRSIGDYDAYQAPCLGCGAPMIKIGTHWRLHTADEQAHPES' A
#
# COMPACT_ATOMS: atom_id res chain seq x y z
N MET A 1 18.45 28.30 4.83
CA MET A 1 17.44 27.46 4.15
C MET A 1 17.77 26.00 4.44
N THR A 2 17.36 25.50 5.60
CA THR A 2 17.51 24.08 5.92
C THR A 2 16.40 23.34 5.17
N CYS A 3 16.80 22.60 4.14
CA CYS A 3 15.93 21.68 3.43
C CYS A 3 15.57 20.56 4.41
N GLY A 4 14.59 20.81 5.27
CA GLY A 4 13.96 19.79 6.10
C GLY A 4 13.17 18.89 5.16
N ILE A 5 13.85 17.90 4.59
CA ILE A 5 13.17 16.78 3.95
C ILE A 5 12.36 16.15 5.07
N ASP A 6 11.07 16.48 5.09
CA ASP A 6 10.12 16.02 6.09
C ASP A 6 10.27 14.49 6.19
N LEU A 7 10.50 13.96 7.40
CA LEU A 7 10.79 12.54 7.61
C LEU A 7 9.72 11.63 6.96
N MET A 8 8.47 12.12 6.90
CA MET A 8 7.35 11.49 6.20
C MET A 8 7.59 11.32 4.70
N THR A 9 8.24 12.30 4.05
CA THR A 9 8.56 12.29 2.62
C THR A 9 9.64 11.26 2.31
N LEU A 10 10.64 11.12 3.19
CA LEU A 10 11.70 10.11 3.02
C LEU A 10 11.14 8.68 3.19
N GLU A 11 10.27 8.45 4.19
CA GLU A 11 9.62 7.16 4.37
C GLU A 11 8.74 6.77 3.18
N VAL A 12 7.97 7.72 2.62
CA VAL A 12 7.16 7.48 1.42
C VAL A 12 8.05 7.20 0.21
N PHE A 13 9.18 7.91 0.08
CA PHE A 13 10.13 7.70 -1.01
C PHE A 13 10.79 6.31 -0.96
N LEU A 14 11.31 5.90 0.20
CA LEU A 14 11.85 4.55 0.39
C LEU A 14 10.78 3.49 0.15
N GLN A 15 9.56 3.72 0.66
CA GLN A 15 8.46 2.79 0.45
C GLN A 15 8.07 2.67 -1.03
N ARG A 16 8.17 3.75 -1.83
CA ARG A 16 7.95 3.69 -3.29
C ARG A 16 8.97 2.77 -3.97
N ILE A 17 10.24 2.83 -3.59
CA ILE A 17 11.27 1.92 -4.11
C ILE A 17 10.93 0.47 -3.73
N LEU A 18 10.56 0.23 -2.47
CA LEU A 18 10.16 -1.10 -2.00
C LEU A 18 8.92 -1.66 -2.72
N CYS A 19 8.00 -0.79 -3.17
CA CYS A 19 6.86 -1.22 -3.98
C CYS A 19 7.30 -1.87 -5.30
N LEU A 20 8.41 -1.46 -5.90
CA LEU A 20 8.92 -2.06 -7.14
C LEU A 20 9.39 -3.51 -6.94
N PHE A 21 9.77 -3.86 -5.72
CA PHE A 21 10.16 -5.22 -5.34
C PHE A 21 8.98 -6.03 -4.76
N GLY A 22 7.74 -5.57 -4.96
CA GLY A 22 6.54 -6.19 -4.42
C GLY A 22 6.37 -6.05 -2.90
N GLN A 23 7.22 -5.26 -2.23
CA GLN A 23 7.10 -5.00 -0.80
C GLN A 23 6.21 -3.79 -0.55
N HIS A 24 4.90 -4.05 -0.51
CA HIS A 24 3.90 -3.03 -0.21
C HIS A 24 3.61 -2.94 1.29
N ARG A 25 3.61 -1.72 1.82
CA ARG A 25 3.25 -1.45 3.21
C ARG A 25 1.99 -0.60 3.27
N ARG A 26 0.99 -1.06 4.01
CA ARG A 26 -0.26 -0.32 4.20
C ARG A 26 -0.03 0.98 4.95
N ASN A 27 -0.76 2.02 4.57
CA ASN A 27 -0.89 3.22 5.38
C ASN A 27 -1.86 2.95 6.54
N ARG A 28 -1.32 2.68 7.73
CA ARG A 28 -2.10 2.35 8.94
C ARG A 28 -3.10 3.45 9.33
N ARG A 29 -2.82 4.72 9.00
CA ARG A 29 -3.69 5.86 9.33
C ARG A 29 -4.90 5.98 8.40
N LYS A 30 -4.89 5.30 7.26
CA LYS A 30 -5.93 5.37 6.23
C LYS A 30 -6.69 4.05 6.05
N ALA A 31 -6.59 3.13 7.00
CA ALA A 31 -7.35 1.88 6.98
C ALA A 31 -8.83 2.14 7.31
N ARG A 32 -9.74 1.70 6.43
CA ARG A 32 -11.20 1.86 6.58
C ARG A 32 -11.90 0.58 6.15
N LEU A 33 -13.01 0.27 6.80
CA LEU A 33 -13.90 -0.80 6.33
C LEU A 33 -14.59 -0.32 5.04
N ARG A 34 -14.55 -1.13 3.98
CA ARG A 34 -15.26 -0.89 2.72
C ARG A 34 -16.00 -2.15 2.30
N SER A 35 -17.17 -1.95 1.69
CA SER A 35 -17.90 -3.02 1.02
C SER A 35 -17.29 -3.27 -0.35
N ILE A 36 -16.90 -4.52 -0.63
CA ILE A 36 -16.32 -4.99 -1.88
C ILE A 36 -17.27 -6.07 -2.42
N GLY A 37 -18.21 -5.66 -3.26
CA GLY A 37 -19.28 -6.54 -3.73
C GLY A 37 -20.18 -6.97 -2.58
N ASP A 38 -20.23 -8.27 -2.30
CA ASP A 38 -21.13 -8.88 -1.32
C ASP A 38 -20.53 -9.02 0.09
N TYR A 39 -19.30 -8.54 0.32
CA TYR A 39 -18.64 -8.65 1.62
C TYR A 39 -17.93 -7.35 2.03
N ASP A 40 -17.82 -7.13 3.34
CA ASP A 40 -17.07 -6.01 3.90
C ASP A 40 -15.64 -6.41 4.26
N ALA A 41 -14.66 -5.64 3.78
CA ALA A 41 -13.25 -5.84 4.06
C ALA A 41 -12.55 -4.54 4.44
N TYR A 42 -11.54 -4.64 5.32
CA TYR A 42 -10.70 -3.49 5.64
C TYR A 42 -9.77 -3.20 4.47
N GLN A 43 -9.88 -2.00 3.91
CA GLN A 43 -9.02 -1.50 2.84
C GLN A 43 -8.16 -0.34 3.34
N ALA A 44 -6.90 -0.30 2.91
CA ALA A 44 -5.95 0.76 3.20
C ALA A 44 -5.04 0.97 1.98
N PRO A 45 -4.74 2.21 1.57
CA PRO A 45 -3.79 2.45 0.48
C PRO A 45 -2.37 2.08 0.91
N CYS A 46 -1.55 1.61 -0.03
CA CYS A 46 -0.11 1.49 0.15
C CYS A 46 0.49 2.88 0.46
N LEU A 47 1.43 2.94 1.39
CA LEU A 47 2.09 4.17 1.79
C LEU A 47 2.94 4.77 0.66
N GLY A 48 3.52 3.95 -0.22
CA GLY A 48 4.39 4.38 -1.32
C GLY A 48 3.64 4.65 -2.62
N CYS A 49 3.04 3.61 -3.20
CA CYS A 49 2.35 3.69 -4.49
C CYS A 49 0.87 4.08 -4.40
N GLY A 50 0.27 4.10 -3.20
CA GLY A 50 -1.16 4.40 -3.03
C GLY A 50 -2.11 3.26 -3.43
N ALA A 51 -1.61 2.18 -4.02
CA ALA A 51 -2.42 1.05 -4.46
C ALA A 51 -3.28 0.46 -3.33
N PRO A 52 -4.55 0.07 -3.60
CA PRO A 52 -5.46 -0.39 -2.58
C PRO A 52 -5.00 -1.74 -2.02
N MET A 53 -4.75 -1.79 -0.71
CA MET A 53 -4.48 -3.03 0.00
C MET A 53 -5.72 -3.45 0.80
N ILE A 54 -6.06 -4.73 0.75
CA ILE A 54 -7.14 -5.33 1.54
C ILE A 54 -6.59 -6.25 2.63
N LYS A 55 -7.31 -6.31 3.74
CA LYS A 55 -7.02 -7.24 4.84
C LYS A 55 -7.69 -8.57 4.53
N ILE A 56 -6.88 -9.63 4.39
CA ILE A 56 -7.32 -11.01 4.23
C ILE A 56 -6.85 -11.79 5.46
N GLY A 57 -7.77 -12.15 6.34
CA GLY A 57 -7.44 -12.71 7.66
C GLY A 57 -6.56 -11.76 8.49
N THR A 58 -5.36 -12.21 8.85
CA THR A 58 -4.35 -11.41 9.57
C THR A 58 -3.41 -10.63 8.65
N HIS A 59 -3.40 -10.94 7.36
CA HIS A 59 -2.46 -10.40 6.38
C HIS A 59 -3.07 -9.27 5.55
N TRP A 60 -2.21 -8.44 4.97
CA TRP A 60 -2.59 -7.38 4.04
C TRP A 60 -1.95 -7.64 2.69
N ARG A 61 -2.75 -7.60 1.64
CA ARG A 61 -2.32 -7.83 0.26
C ARG A 61 -2.90 -6.75 -0.63
N LEU A 62 -2.32 -6.53 -1.80
CA LEU A 62 -2.94 -5.68 -2.81
C LEU A 62 -4.30 -6.27 -3.22
N HIS A 63 -5.25 -5.40 -3.53
CA HIS A 63 -6.62 -5.80 -3.82
C HIS A 63 -6.73 -6.59 -5.13
N THR A 64 -5.90 -6.26 -6.11
CA THR A 64 -5.85 -6.92 -7.41
C THR A 64 -4.78 -8.01 -7.40
N ALA A 65 -5.18 -9.25 -7.65
CA ALA A 65 -4.28 -10.37 -7.90
C ALA A 65 -3.36 -10.12 -9.13
N ASP A 66 -3.81 -9.27 -10.05
CA ASP A 66 -3.06 -8.82 -11.24
C ASP A 66 -1.85 -7.92 -10.90
N GLU A 67 -1.91 -7.13 -9.83
CA GLU A 67 -0.80 -6.24 -9.43
C GLU A 67 0.36 -7.00 -8.75
N GLN A 68 0.18 -8.30 -8.45
CA GLN A 68 1.25 -9.17 -7.98
C GLN A 68 1.97 -9.90 -9.13
N ALA A 69 1.47 -9.80 -10.37
CA ALA A 69 1.86 -10.65 -11.50
C ALA A 69 2.74 -9.97 -12.57
N HIS A 70 3.35 -8.82 -12.29
CA HIS A 70 4.37 -8.27 -13.20
C HIS A 70 5.78 -8.19 -12.57
N PRO A 71 6.50 -9.33 -12.55
CA PRO A 71 7.94 -9.37 -12.70
C PRO A 71 8.35 -9.75 -14.14
N GLU A 72 7.71 -9.19 -15.18
CA GLU A 72 8.14 -9.40 -16.57
C GLU A 72 7.89 -8.18 -17.47
N SER A 73 8.99 -7.56 -17.88
CA SER A 73 9.21 -6.88 -19.15
C SER A 73 10.61 -7.27 -19.61
#